data_AF-A0A5E6VXR3-F1
#
_entry.id   AF-A0A5E6VXR3-F1
#
_cell.length_a   1.000
_cell.length_b   1.000
_cell.length_c   1.000
_cell.angle_alpha   90.00
_cell.angle_beta   90.00
_cell.angle_gamma   90.00
#
_symmetry.space_group_name_H-M   'P 1'
#
loop_
_entity.id
_entity.type
_entity.pdbx_description
1 polymer ?
#
loop_
_entity_poly.entity_id
_entity_poly.type
_entity_poly.pdbx_seq_one_letter_code
_entity_poly.pdbx_strand_id
1 'polypeptide(L)'
;MRYLRSILLLYGFFLSSPTFSAVLENAFWRVELDPATLAIRVTPKGQPAIQASSGVAARAVSQLEHSSQQASWQWDDGAFRVSASLEQRDLALAVTARQAGELPILVQPASALGRGLMWPLAEGHYVPTGNALWKDFLLEQGDVNTTQDLSLPLWGVDHGAVTLSWLLTNPYNNRLRWQETQALSLAHEFTALDPGAPMTLLLHLGEADPLSGAKRYRQWLVERGRYEPLTDKLRQTPEAEKLLGASHVYLWGNDLLAPEDVRDWPLLLKRLRGHAL
;
A
#
# COMPACT_ATOMS: atom_id res chain seq x y z
N MET A 1 51.93 47.12 -6.14
CA MET A 1 50.52 47.29 -6.54
C MET A 1 50.15 46.23 -7.56
N ARG A 2 49.42 45.19 -7.17
CA ARG A 2 48.93 44.15 -8.09
C ARG A 2 47.70 43.52 -7.43
N TYR A 3 46.51 44.01 -7.79
CA TYR A 3 45.24 43.52 -7.26
C TYR A 3 44.82 42.27 -8.04
N LEU A 4 44.69 41.15 -7.35
CA LEU A 4 44.12 39.90 -7.87
C LEU A 4 42.59 39.97 -7.71
N ARG A 5 41.86 39.99 -8.83
CA ARG A 5 40.39 39.92 -8.84
C ARG A 5 39.96 38.46 -8.76
N SER A 6 39.37 38.06 -7.64
CA SER A 6 38.65 36.79 -7.52
C SER A 6 37.23 36.96 -8.07
N ILE A 7 36.90 36.22 -9.12
CA ILE A 7 35.55 36.11 -9.67
C ILE A 7 34.89 34.90 -8.99
N LEU A 8 33.90 35.15 -8.13
CA LEU A 8 33.01 34.11 -7.60
C LEU A 8 31.91 33.84 -8.64
N LEU A 9 31.92 32.65 -9.23
CA LEU A 9 30.82 32.09 -10.00
C LEU A 9 29.81 31.45 -9.03
N LEU A 10 28.68 32.13 -8.82
CA LEU A 10 27.50 31.56 -8.16
C LEU A 10 26.73 30.71 -9.17
N TYR A 11 26.85 29.38 -9.06
CA TYR A 11 25.92 28.45 -9.68
C TYR A 11 24.64 28.42 -8.84
N GLY A 12 23.59 29.10 -9.32
CA GLY A 12 22.24 28.96 -8.78
C GLY A 12 21.60 27.68 -9.30
N PHE A 13 21.52 26.65 -8.44
CA PHE A 13 20.60 25.54 -8.64
C PHE A 13 19.17 26.04 -8.42
N PHE A 14 18.44 26.31 -9.49
CA PHE A 14 16.98 26.45 -9.40
C PHE A 14 16.38 25.06 -9.22
N LEU A 15 16.07 24.71 -7.97
CA LEU A 15 15.14 23.62 -7.65
C LEU A 15 13.75 24.06 -8.13
N SER A 16 13.38 23.71 -9.36
CA SER A 16 12.02 23.86 -9.85
C SER A 16 11.10 23.02 -8.96
N SER A 17 10.27 23.70 -8.16
CA SER A 17 9.18 23.03 -7.45
C SER A 17 8.27 22.35 -8.49
N PRO A 18 7.81 21.11 -8.24
CA PRO A 18 6.87 20.47 -9.14
C PRO A 18 5.65 21.38 -9.29
N THR A 19 5.34 21.75 -10.53
CA THR A 19 4.18 22.56 -10.85
C THR A 19 2.99 21.62 -10.90
N PHE A 20 2.24 21.52 -9.80
CA PHE A 20 0.99 20.77 -9.76
C PHE A 20 0.02 21.36 -10.78
N SER A 21 -0.52 20.53 -11.69
CA SER A 21 -1.36 21.00 -12.79
C SER A 21 -2.82 20.51 -12.74
N ALA A 22 -3.13 19.52 -11.89
CA ALA A 22 -4.49 19.10 -11.62
C ALA A 22 -4.84 19.34 -10.15
N VAL A 23 -5.95 20.05 -9.89
CA VAL A 23 -6.45 20.30 -8.54
C VAL A 23 -7.86 19.73 -8.42
N LEU A 24 -8.04 18.83 -7.46
CA LEU A 24 -9.32 18.23 -7.10
C LEU A 24 -9.70 18.76 -5.72
N GLU A 25 -10.90 19.28 -5.53
CA GLU A 25 -11.33 19.83 -4.24
C GLU A 25 -12.83 19.67 -4.01
N ASN A 26 -13.18 19.56 -2.73
CA ASN A 26 -14.55 19.54 -2.26
C ASN A 26 -14.64 20.13 -0.84
N ALA A 27 -15.76 19.94 -0.16
CA ALA A 27 -16.00 20.50 1.17
C ALA A 27 -15.09 19.95 2.28
N PHE A 28 -14.40 18.81 2.06
CA PHE A 28 -13.55 18.15 3.06
C PHE A 28 -12.08 18.51 2.89
N TRP A 29 -11.59 18.63 1.66
CA TRP A 29 -10.17 18.79 1.37
C TRP A 29 -9.90 19.17 -0.08
N ARG A 30 -8.68 19.69 -0.29
CA ARG A 30 -8.08 20.00 -1.59
C ARG A 30 -6.91 19.05 -1.84
N VAL A 31 -6.81 18.53 -3.05
CA VAL A 31 -5.78 17.61 -3.52
C VAL A 31 -5.11 18.25 -4.75
N GLU A 32 -3.82 18.51 -4.64
CA GLU A 32 -2.97 18.97 -5.73
C GLU A 32 -2.18 17.77 -6.26
N LEU A 33 -2.33 17.50 -7.55
CA LEU A 33 -1.78 16.35 -8.25
C LEU A 33 -0.89 16.82 -9.41
N ASP A 34 0.30 16.23 -9.50
CA ASP A 34 1.18 16.36 -10.65
C ASP A 34 0.95 15.16 -11.58
N PRO A 35 0.29 15.35 -12.74
CA PRO A 35 0.04 14.27 -13.68
C PRO A 35 1.31 13.61 -14.21
N ALA A 36 2.47 14.29 -14.24
CA ALA A 36 3.70 13.71 -14.78
C ALA A 36 4.34 12.73 -13.80
N THR A 37 4.16 12.92 -12.49
CA THR A 37 4.91 12.21 -11.45
C THR A 37 4.04 11.47 -10.44
N LEU A 38 2.72 11.72 -10.39
CA LEU A 38 1.86 11.36 -9.25
C LEU A 38 2.36 11.92 -7.92
N ALA A 39 3.04 13.07 -7.93
CA ALA A 39 3.20 13.84 -6.69
C ALA A 39 1.81 14.30 -6.21
N ILE A 40 1.52 14.06 -4.94
CA ILE A 40 0.21 14.32 -4.33
C ILE A 40 0.42 15.12 -3.07
N ARG A 41 -0.16 16.33 -3.04
CA ARG A 41 -0.27 17.15 -1.83
C ARG A 41 -1.72 17.29 -1.47
N VAL A 42 -2.05 17.05 -0.21
CA VAL A 42 -3.42 17.11 0.29
C VAL A 42 -3.53 18.16 1.38
N THR A 43 -4.62 18.93 1.37
CA THR A 43 -4.90 19.97 2.37
C THR A 43 -6.28 19.71 2.94
N PRO A 44 -6.38 19.00 4.08
CA PRO A 44 -7.64 18.83 4.78
C PRO A 44 -8.21 20.16 5.26
N LYS A 45 -9.53 20.30 5.27
CA LYS A 45 -10.19 21.55 5.67
C LYS A 45 -9.78 21.96 7.09
N GLY A 46 -9.21 23.16 7.20
CA GLY A 46 -8.76 23.72 8.48
C GLY A 46 -7.47 23.09 9.03
N GLN A 47 -6.77 22.28 8.24
CA GLN A 47 -5.50 21.65 8.61
C GLN A 47 -4.37 22.09 7.67
N PRO A 48 -3.10 21.97 8.09
CA PRO A 48 -1.95 22.18 7.21
C PRO A 48 -1.92 21.20 6.03
N ALA A 49 -1.24 21.60 4.96
CA ALA A 49 -0.98 20.72 3.82
C ALA A 49 -0.02 19.57 4.20
N ILE A 50 -0.27 18.40 3.64
CA ILE A 50 0.49 17.17 3.83
C ILE A 50 0.97 16.68 2.46
N GLN A 51 2.27 16.41 2.31
CA GLN A 51 2.82 15.82 1.09
C GLN A 51 2.63 14.30 1.11
N ALA A 52 1.44 13.83 0.74
CA ALA A 52 1.09 12.40 0.76
C ALA A 52 1.95 11.57 -0.21
N SER A 53 2.37 12.16 -1.34
CA SER A 53 3.40 11.58 -2.21
C SER A 53 4.35 12.63 -2.77
N SER A 54 5.66 12.37 -2.78
CA SER A 54 6.65 13.17 -3.50
C SER A 54 6.68 12.89 -5.01
N GLY A 55 5.94 11.88 -5.48
CA GLY A 55 5.93 11.45 -6.88
C GLY A 55 7.07 10.50 -7.25
N VAL A 56 6.90 9.87 -8.41
CA VAL A 56 7.87 9.00 -9.09
C VAL A 56 8.57 9.76 -10.23
N ALA A 57 9.45 9.09 -10.97
CA ALA A 57 10.09 9.69 -12.14
C ALA A 57 9.05 10.21 -13.15
N ALA A 58 9.29 11.42 -13.67
CA ALA A 58 8.35 12.08 -14.58
C ALA A 58 8.18 11.30 -15.88
N ARG A 59 6.93 11.23 -16.35
CA ARG A 59 6.52 10.62 -17.62
C ARG A 59 5.91 11.64 -18.56
N ALA A 60 5.90 11.35 -19.86
CA ALA A 60 5.30 12.24 -20.84
C ALA A 60 3.77 12.23 -20.70
N VAL A 61 3.16 13.38 -20.41
CA VAL A 61 1.72 13.51 -20.21
C VAL A 61 1.03 13.95 -21.50
N SER A 62 -0.06 13.27 -21.86
CA SER A 62 -0.95 13.68 -22.94
C SER A 62 -2.42 13.48 -22.56
N GLN A 63 -3.33 14.10 -23.32
CA GLN A 63 -4.79 13.98 -23.11
C GLN A 63 -5.23 14.25 -21.67
N LEU A 64 -4.64 15.27 -21.03
CA LEU A 64 -5.02 15.68 -19.68
C LEU A 64 -6.39 16.38 -19.72
N GLU A 65 -7.36 15.77 -19.05
CA GLU A 65 -8.69 16.32 -18.79
C GLU A 65 -8.89 16.39 -17.27
N HIS A 66 -9.40 17.50 -16.75
CA HIS A 66 -9.71 17.60 -15.33
C HIS A 66 -10.87 18.55 -15.03
N SER A 67 -11.46 18.34 -13.87
CA SER A 67 -12.48 19.14 -13.21
C SER A 67 -12.12 19.26 -11.73
N SER A 68 -12.99 19.87 -10.92
CA SER A 68 -12.79 19.96 -9.48
C SER A 68 -12.87 18.61 -8.76
N GLN A 69 -13.38 17.53 -9.37
CA GLN A 69 -13.54 16.23 -8.70
C GLN A 69 -12.99 15.06 -9.49
N GLN A 70 -12.59 15.25 -10.74
CA GLN A 70 -12.01 14.18 -11.55
C GLN A 70 -10.85 14.70 -12.39
N ALA A 71 -9.84 13.86 -12.61
CA ALA A 71 -8.78 14.08 -13.57
C ALA A 71 -8.46 12.78 -14.30
N SER A 72 -8.10 12.85 -15.58
CA SER A 72 -7.62 11.71 -16.34
C SER A 72 -6.59 12.15 -17.36
N TRP A 73 -5.61 11.30 -17.63
CA TRP A 73 -4.56 11.56 -18.59
C TRP A 73 -3.89 10.27 -19.06
N GLN A 74 -2.99 10.41 -20.03
CA GLN A 74 -2.16 9.32 -20.55
C GLN A 74 -0.70 9.57 -20.26
N TRP A 75 0.03 8.47 -20.02
CA TRP A 75 1.49 8.46 -19.99
C TRP A 75 2.07 7.77 -21.21
N ASP A 76 3.18 8.33 -21.69
CA ASP A 76 4.08 7.74 -22.68
C ASP A 76 3.32 7.24 -23.92
N ASP A 77 2.59 8.17 -24.56
CA ASP A 77 1.76 7.92 -25.75
C ASP A 77 0.66 6.84 -25.54
N GLY A 78 0.05 6.87 -24.34
CA GLY A 78 -1.02 5.97 -23.95
C GLY A 78 -0.56 4.55 -23.62
N ALA A 79 0.73 4.36 -23.32
CA ALA A 79 1.22 3.13 -22.70
C ALA A 79 0.51 2.89 -21.37
N PHE A 80 0.22 3.96 -20.63
CA PHE A 80 -0.63 3.93 -19.44
C PHE A 80 -1.75 4.95 -19.55
N ARG A 81 -2.91 4.60 -18.98
CA ARG A 81 -4.03 5.52 -18.73
C ARG A 81 -4.20 5.65 -17.23
N VAL A 82 -4.26 6.89 -16.76
CA VAL A 82 -4.40 7.22 -15.35
C VAL A 82 -5.68 8.01 -15.14
N SER A 83 -6.39 7.71 -14.06
CA SER A 83 -7.54 8.48 -13.61
C SER A 83 -7.50 8.70 -12.10
N ALA A 84 -8.01 9.85 -11.69
CA ALA A 84 -8.17 10.25 -10.31
C ALA A 84 -9.60 10.77 -10.10
N SER A 85 -10.29 10.32 -9.04
CA SER A 85 -11.59 10.88 -8.64
C SER A 85 -11.60 11.19 -7.14
N LEU A 86 -12.11 12.37 -6.81
CA LEU A 86 -12.23 12.84 -5.43
C LEU A 86 -13.70 12.83 -5.02
N GLU A 87 -14.08 11.84 -4.23
CA GLU A 87 -15.44 11.65 -3.75
C GLU A 87 -15.46 11.68 -2.23
N GLN A 88 -16.14 12.69 -1.67
CA GLN A 88 -16.18 12.91 -0.22
C GLN A 88 -14.76 12.95 0.39
N ARG A 89 -14.38 11.92 1.15
CA ARG A 89 -13.09 11.80 1.85
C ARG A 89 -12.11 10.87 1.15
N ASP A 90 -12.47 10.35 -0.01
CA ASP A 90 -11.66 9.38 -0.74
C ASP A 90 -11.15 9.99 -2.05
N LEU A 91 -9.84 9.92 -2.25
CA LEU A 91 -9.22 10.12 -3.56
C LEU A 91 -8.94 8.73 -4.15
N ALA A 92 -9.70 8.32 -5.15
CA ALA A 92 -9.45 7.11 -5.91
C ALA A 92 -8.46 7.39 -7.03
N LEU A 93 -7.54 6.45 -7.23
CA LEU A 93 -6.58 6.42 -8.34
C LEU A 93 -6.71 5.08 -9.04
N ALA A 94 -6.76 5.10 -10.37
CA ALA A 94 -6.71 3.91 -11.20
C ALA A 94 -5.71 4.09 -12.34
N VAL A 95 -4.89 3.06 -12.58
CA VAL A 95 -3.94 3.00 -13.69
C VAL A 95 -4.16 1.71 -14.46
N THR A 96 -4.29 1.80 -15.78
CA THR A 96 -4.29 0.66 -16.70
C THR A 96 -3.07 0.75 -17.62
N ALA A 97 -2.47 -0.40 -17.93
CA ALA A 97 -1.35 -0.49 -18.87
C ALA A 97 -1.76 -1.16 -20.18
N ARG A 98 -1.14 -0.77 -21.29
CA ARG A 98 -1.31 -1.43 -22.60
C ARG A 98 -0.50 -2.72 -22.70
N GLN A 99 0.58 -2.83 -21.95
CA GLN A 99 1.51 -3.95 -21.96
C GLN A 99 1.92 -4.32 -20.54
N ALA A 100 2.36 -5.57 -20.37
CA ALA A 100 2.93 -6.03 -19.12
C ALA A 100 4.22 -5.27 -18.78
N GLY A 101 4.48 -5.09 -17.49
CA GLY A 101 5.64 -4.39 -16.98
C GLY A 101 5.42 -3.82 -15.60
N GLU A 102 6.52 -3.45 -14.95
CA GLU A 102 6.47 -2.79 -13.65
C GLU A 102 6.28 -1.28 -13.81
N LEU A 103 5.46 -0.71 -12.94
CA LEU A 103 5.20 0.73 -12.86
C LEU A 103 5.34 1.19 -11.40
N PRO A 104 6.31 2.06 -11.09
CA PRO A 104 6.30 2.84 -9.85
C PRO A 104 5.07 3.74 -9.79
N ILE A 105 4.35 3.72 -8.67
CA ILE A 105 3.08 4.44 -8.49
C ILE A 105 3.23 5.60 -7.50
N LEU A 106 3.92 5.38 -6.39
CA LEU A 106 3.90 6.28 -5.23
C LEU A 106 5.25 6.29 -4.55
N VAL A 107 5.67 7.46 -4.07
CA VAL A 107 6.68 7.59 -3.01
C VAL A 107 6.08 8.44 -1.89
N GLN A 108 5.79 7.84 -0.74
CA GLN A 108 5.41 8.57 0.48
C GLN A 108 6.70 9.04 1.15
N PRO A 109 6.94 10.36 1.27
CA PRO A 109 8.15 10.86 1.89
C PRO A 109 8.10 10.65 3.42
N ALA A 110 9.26 10.60 4.07
CA ALA A 110 9.32 10.48 5.53
C ALA A 110 8.61 11.62 6.28
N SER A 111 8.56 12.82 5.69
CA SER A 111 7.79 13.95 6.24
C SER A 111 6.29 13.69 6.32
N ALA A 112 5.77 12.70 5.58
CA ALA A 112 4.37 12.28 5.63
C ALA A 112 4.06 11.30 6.77
N LEU A 113 5.05 10.78 7.51
CA LEU A 113 4.80 9.86 8.63
C LEU A 113 4.08 10.52 9.81
N GLY A 114 4.13 11.85 9.91
CA GLY A 114 3.45 12.61 10.96
C GLY A 114 3.92 12.15 12.36
N ARG A 115 2.97 11.76 13.22
CA ARG A 115 3.21 11.24 14.57
C ARG A 115 3.48 9.74 14.59
N GLY A 116 3.02 9.00 13.59
CA GLY A 116 3.25 7.57 13.50
C GLY A 116 2.55 6.89 12.33
N LEU A 117 3.00 5.67 12.06
CA LEU A 117 2.54 4.78 11.01
C LEU A 117 1.59 3.73 11.59
N MET A 118 0.45 3.50 10.94
CA MET A 118 -0.37 2.30 11.13
C MET A 118 0.04 1.27 10.09
N TRP A 119 0.68 0.20 10.55
CA TRP A 119 1.28 -0.82 9.71
C TRP A 119 0.57 -2.17 9.91
N PRO A 120 -0.21 -2.66 8.93
CA PRO A 120 -0.94 -3.93 9.02
C PRO A 120 -0.04 -5.16 8.86
N LEU A 121 0.98 -5.29 9.71
CA LEU A 121 1.78 -6.50 9.82
C LEU A 121 1.23 -7.35 10.96
N ALA A 122 0.96 -8.62 10.72
CA ALA A 122 0.28 -9.52 11.66
C ALA A 122 -1.04 -8.90 12.19
N GLU A 123 -1.23 -8.77 13.51
CA GLU A 123 -2.42 -8.15 14.11
C GLU A 123 -2.48 -6.62 13.91
N GLY A 124 -1.40 -6.02 13.42
CA GLY A 124 -1.26 -4.60 13.15
C GLY A 124 -0.48 -3.86 14.25
N HIS A 125 0.27 -2.84 13.83
CA HIS A 125 1.12 -2.05 14.70
C HIS A 125 0.89 -0.56 14.52
N TYR A 126 0.94 0.18 15.63
CA TYR A 126 1.17 1.62 15.62
C TYR A 126 2.67 1.87 15.88
N VAL A 127 3.34 2.51 14.93
CA VAL A 127 4.77 2.78 14.97
C VAL A 127 5.00 4.28 15.10
N PRO A 128 5.45 4.78 16.26
CA PRO A 128 5.75 6.20 16.43
C PRO A 128 6.88 6.65 15.49
N THR A 129 6.71 7.82 14.88
CA THR A 129 7.75 8.43 14.04
C THR A 129 9.04 8.62 14.84
N GLY A 130 10.18 8.26 14.25
CA GLY A 130 11.49 8.37 14.89
C GLY A 130 11.88 7.20 15.81
N ASN A 131 11.04 6.16 15.93
CA ASN A 131 11.42 4.94 16.63
C ASN A 131 12.55 4.21 15.87
N ALA A 132 13.75 4.13 16.48
CA ALA A 132 14.92 3.57 15.83
C ALA A 132 14.80 2.07 15.53
N LEU A 133 14.27 1.28 16.47
CA LEU A 133 14.11 -0.16 16.30
C LEU A 133 13.15 -0.48 15.16
N TRP A 134 12.04 0.25 15.06
CA TRP A 134 11.10 0.08 13.97
C TRP A 134 11.66 0.57 12.63
N LYS A 135 12.44 1.65 12.61
CA LYS A 135 13.12 2.10 11.39
C LYS A 135 14.01 0.99 10.83
N ASP A 136 14.86 0.41 11.67
CA ASP A 136 15.81 -0.62 11.24
C ASP A 136 15.04 -1.89 10.81
N PHE A 137 14.04 -2.30 11.59
CA PHE A 137 13.16 -3.43 11.25
C PHE A 137 12.46 -3.25 9.90
N LEU A 138 11.85 -2.09 9.63
CA LEU A 138 11.12 -1.83 8.38
C LEU A 138 12.06 -1.79 7.16
N LEU A 139 13.30 -1.33 7.33
CA LEU A 139 14.33 -1.37 6.29
C LEU A 139 14.78 -2.81 5.98
N GLU A 140 14.95 -3.63 7.01
CA GLU A 140 15.38 -5.03 6.88
C GLU A 140 14.34 -5.93 6.22
N GLN A 141 13.05 -5.55 6.23
CA GLN A 141 11.99 -6.28 5.52
C GLN A 141 12.26 -6.40 4.01
N GLY A 142 12.99 -5.44 3.41
CA GLY A 142 13.18 -5.38 1.98
C GLY A 142 11.87 -5.11 1.23
N ASP A 143 11.55 -5.99 0.28
CA ASP A 143 10.34 -5.87 -0.53
C ASP A 143 9.16 -6.53 0.19
N VAL A 144 8.08 -5.77 0.41
CA VAL A 144 6.86 -6.22 1.08
C VAL A 144 5.77 -6.47 0.04
N ASN A 145 5.30 -7.71 -0.07
CA ASN A 145 4.18 -8.10 -0.90
C ASN A 145 2.86 -7.73 -0.21
N THR A 146 2.08 -6.86 -0.85
CA THR A 146 0.86 -6.30 -0.25
C THR A 146 -0.32 -7.27 -0.11
N THR A 147 -0.27 -8.44 -0.74
CA THR A 147 -1.25 -9.52 -0.57
C THR A 147 -0.81 -10.54 0.48
N GLN A 148 0.49 -10.85 0.53
CA GLN A 148 1.01 -11.93 1.36
C GLN A 148 1.47 -11.45 2.74
N ASP A 149 2.19 -10.33 2.79
CA ASP A 149 2.95 -9.93 3.98
C ASP A 149 2.15 -8.93 4.84
N LEU A 150 1.19 -8.22 4.25
CA LEU A 150 0.25 -7.38 4.99
C LEU A 150 -1.04 -8.14 5.32
N SER A 151 -1.51 -8.04 6.56
CA SER A 151 -2.78 -8.62 7.00
C SER A 151 -4.01 -7.87 6.48
N LEU A 152 -3.82 -6.59 6.14
CA LEU A 152 -4.78 -5.78 5.38
C LEU A 152 -4.02 -5.04 4.28
N PRO A 153 -4.57 -4.91 3.05
CA PRO A 153 -3.88 -4.27 1.94
C PRO A 153 -3.96 -2.74 2.03
N LEU A 154 -3.44 -2.18 3.12
CA LEU A 154 -3.45 -0.76 3.42
C LEU A 154 -2.27 -0.35 4.31
N TRP A 155 -2.04 0.94 4.46
CA TRP A 155 -1.28 1.52 5.56
C TRP A 155 -1.81 2.91 5.89
N GLY A 156 -1.53 3.40 7.09
CA GLY A 156 -1.99 4.72 7.54
C GLY A 156 -0.90 5.56 8.18
N VAL A 157 -1.10 6.88 8.21
CA VAL A 157 -0.22 7.83 8.91
C VAL A 157 -1.05 8.78 9.78
N ASP A 158 -0.61 8.97 11.01
CA ASP A 158 -1.23 9.86 11.99
C ASP A 158 -0.71 11.29 11.85
N HIS A 159 -1.59 12.25 11.54
CA HIS A 159 -1.28 13.68 11.60
C HIS A 159 -1.92 14.38 12.80
N GLY A 160 -2.41 13.63 13.78
CA GLY A 160 -2.96 14.09 15.03
C GLY A 160 -4.42 14.50 14.94
N ALA A 161 -4.73 15.49 14.09
CA ALA A 161 -6.11 15.94 13.88
C ALA A 161 -6.83 15.13 12.79
N VAL A 162 -6.06 14.48 11.92
CA VAL A 162 -6.55 13.64 10.82
C VAL A 162 -5.64 12.44 10.66
N THR A 163 -6.15 11.38 10.04
CA THR A 163 -5.38 10.23 9.59
C THR A 163 -5.47 10.15 8.07
N LEU A 164 -4.35 9.89 7.40
CA LEU A 164 -4.36 9.53 5.98
C LEU A 164 -4.13 8.03 5.86
N SER A 165 -4.88 7.35 5.00
CA SER A 165 -4.70 5.92 4.77
C SER A 165 -4.73 5.58 3.30
N TRP A 166 -3.72 4.86 2.84
CA TRP A 166 -3.68 4.28 1.50
C TRP A 166 -4.29 2.88 1.56
N LEU A 167 -5.33 2.63 0.76
CA LEU A 167 -6.01 1.34 0.65
C LEU A 167 -5.82 0.81 -0.77
N LEU A 168 -5.20 -0.36 -0.91
CA LEU A 168 -5.01 -1.04 -2.19
C LEU A 168 -6.29 -1.83 -2.51
N THR A 169 -7.18 -1.21 -3.26
CA THR A 169 -8.44 -1.82 -3.69
C THR A 169 -8.24 -2.95 -4.71
N ASN A 170 -7.09 -2.95 -5.41
CA ASN A 170 -6.50 -4.15 -6.00
C ASN A 170 -5.21 -4.50 -5.22
N PRO A 171 -5.24 -5.53 -4.36
CA PRO A 171 -4.08 -5.88 -3.52
C PRO A 171 -3.01 -6.68 -4.27
N TYR A 172 -3.30 -7.17 -5.47
CA TYR A 172 -2.41 -8.09 -6.19
C TYR A 172 -1.28 -7.37 -6.90
N ASN A 173 -0.14 -8.06 -7.02
CA ASN A 173 1.03 -7.64 -7.79
C ASN A 173 1.60 -6.28 -7.39
N ASN A 174 1.44 -5.87 -6.11
CA ASN A 174 2.09 -4.66 -5.60
C ASN A 174 3.23 -4.98 -4.64
N ARG A 175 4.26 -4.14 -4.72
CA ARG A 175 5.47 -4.21 -3.92
C ARG A 175 5.67 -2.88 -3.19
N LEU A 176 5.70 -2.95 -1.87
CA LEU A 176 6.11 -1.85 -1.01
C LEU A 176 7.58 -1.99 -0.65
N ARG A 177 8.29 -0.87 -0.50
CA ARG A 177 9.69 -0.88 -0.08
C ARG A 177 10.04 0.36 0.73
N TRP A 178 10.62 0.15 1.91
CA TRP A 178 11.19 1.21 2.72
C TRP A 178 12.57 1.60 2.22
N GLN A 179 12.84 2.91 2.20
CA GLN A 179 14.12 3.49 1.82
C GLN A 179 14.83 4.01 3.07
N GLU A 180 16.16 4.10 3.05
CA GLU A 180 16.97 4.58 4.19
C GLU A 180 16.51 5.94 4.74
N THR A 181 15.93 6.77 3.88
CA THR A 181 15.34 8.07 4.22
C THR A 181 14.03 7.96 5.00
N GLN A 182 13.51 6.76 5.27
CA GLN A 182 12.15 6.43 5.72
C GLN A 182 11.03 6.78 4.71
N ALA A 183 11.38 7.02 3.45
CA ALA A 183 10.37 7.05 2.40
C ALA A 183 9.84 5.63 2.13
N LEU A 184 8.55 5.52 1.79
CA LEU A 184 7.89 4.28 1.40
C LEU A 184 7.49 4.36 -0.07
N SER A 185 8.05 3.49 -0.91
CA SER A 185 7.66 3.41 -2.32
C SER A 185 6.67 2.28 -2.56
N LEU A 186 5.76 2.48 -3.51
CA LEU A 186 4.85 1.48 -4.07
C LEU A 186 5.12 1.32 -5.56
N ALA A 187 5.27 0.08 -6.02
CA ALA A 187 5.25 -0.28 -7.42
C ALA A 187 4.19 -1.36 -7.68
N HIS A 188 3.66 -1.40 -8.91
CA HIS A 188 2.71 -2.40 -9.37
C HIS A 188 3.27 -3.11 -10.60
N GLU A 189 3.10 -4.43 -10.67
CA GLU A 189 3.42 -5.23 -11.84
C GLU A 189 2.15 -5.56 -12.64
N PHE A 190 2.04 -4.98 -13.83
CA PHE A 190 1.03 -5.38 -14.81
C PHE A 190 1.49 -6.68 -15.46
N THR A 191 0.69 -7.74 -15.32
CA THR A 191 1.08 -9.08 -15.78
C THR A 191 0.52 -9.39 -17.16
N ALA A 192 1.19 -10.25 -17.91
CA ALA A 192 0.66 -10.77 -19.19
C ALA A 192 -0.52 -11.75 -18.99
N LEU A 193 -0.74 -12.25 -17.77
CA LEU A 193 -1.80 -13.21 -17.45
C LEU A 193 -3.18 -12.54 -17.34
N ASP A 194 -3.21 -11.28 -16.88
CA ASP A 194 -4.42 -10.47 -16.82
C ASP A 194 -4.14 -9.04 -17.30
N PRO A 195 -4.00 -8.84 -18.63
CA PRO A 195 -3.60 -7.55 -19.19
C PRO A 195 -4.68 -6.46 -19.04
N GLY A 196 -5.90 -6.83 -18.63
CA GLY A 196 -7.00 -5.90 -18.38
C GLY A 196 -7.09 -5.42 -16.93
N ALA A 197 -6.37 -6.05 -16.00
CA ALA A 197 -6.43 -5.70 -14.58
C ALA A 197 -5.84 -4.29 -14.33
N PRO A 198 -6.61 -3.36 -13.76
CA PRO A 198 -6.08 -2.07 -13.35
C PRO A 198 -5.34 -2.18 -12.02
N MET A 199 -4.34 -1.33 -11.82
CA MET A 199 -3.90 -0.95 -10.47
C MET A 199 -4.90 0.07 -9.92
N THR A 200 -5.50 -0.21 -8.75
CA THR A 200 -6.45 0.70 -8.10
C THR A 200 -6.15 0.88 -6.62
N LEU A 201 -6.08 2.14 -6.18
CA LEU A 201 -5.87 2.51 -4.78
C LEU A 201 -6.75 3.70 -4.37
N LEU A 202 -7.00 3.82 -3.06
CA LEU A 202 -7.69 4.95 -2.44
C LEU A 202 -6.74 5.63 -1.45
N LEU A 203 -6.69 6.96 -1.45
CA LEU A 203 -6.23 7.74 -0.30
C LEU A 203 -7.46 8.24 0.47
N HIS A 204 -7.62 7.75 1.69
CA HIS A 204 -8.72 8.09 2.58
C HIS A 204 -8.29 9.17 3.59
N LEU A 205 -9.10 10.22 3.72
CA LEU A 205 -9.01 11.24 4.76
C LEU A 205 -9.90 10.89 5.96
N GLY A 206 -9.28 10.31 6.98
CA GLY A 206 -9.88 10.00 8.26
C GLY A 206 -9.85 11.16 9.24
N GLU A 207 -10.73 11.08 10.25
CA GLU A 207 -10.62 11.88 11.47
C GLU A 207 -9.41 11.43 12.32
N ALA A 208 -9.23 12.02 13.50
CA ALA A 208 -8.21 11.60 14.49
C ALA A 208 -8.50 10.20 15.09
N ASP A 209 -8.38 9.16 14.27
CA ASP A 209 -8.65 7.77 14.62
C ASP A 209 -7.62 6.84 13.95
N PRO A 210 -6.73 6.20 14.73
CA PRO A 210 -5.77 5.22 14.20
C PRO A 210 -6.41 4.05 13.46
N LEU A 211 -7.70 3.77 13.69
CA LEU A 211 -8.43 2.71 13.01
C LEU A 211 -9.17 3.19 11.75
N SER A 212 -9.03 4.46 11.35
CA SER A 212 -9.80 5.03 10.23
C SER A 212 -9.61 4.24 8.93
N GLY A 213 -8.36 3.87 8.59
CA GLY A 213 -8.06 3.06 7.40
C GLY A 213 -8.73 1.69 7.43
N ALA A 214 -8.65 0.98 8.56
CA ALA A 214 -9.26 -0.35 8.71
C ALA A 214 -10.80 -0.29 8.67
N LYS A 215 -11.40 0.71 9.31
CA LYS A 215 -12.85 0.97 9.23
C LYS A 215 -13.28 1.26 7.80
N ARG A 216 -12.54 2.10 7.08
CA ARG A 216 -12.83 2.41 5.68
C ARG A 216 -12.68 1.18 4.79
N TYR A 217 -11.63 0.37 4.98
CA TYR A 217 -11.44 -0.86 4.22
C TYR A 217 -12.58 -1.87 4.43
N ARG A 218 -13.02 -2.05 5.68
CA ARG A 218 -14.21 -2.85 5.99
C ARG A 218 -15.45 -2.30 5.28
N GLN A 219 -15.67 -0.99 5.31
CA GLN A 219 -16.80 -0.37 4.64
C GLN A 219 -16.74 -0.58 3.12
N TRP A 220 -15.55 -0.46 2.51
CA TRP A 220 -15.34 -0.75 1.10
C TRP A 220 -15.67 -2.22 0.77
N LEU A 221 -15.28 -3.18 1.62
CA LEU A 221 -15.67 -4.59 1.43
C LEU A 221 -17.19 -4.77 1.47
N VAL A 222 -17.89 -4.07 2.37
CA VAL A 222 -19.37 -4.09 2.44
C VAL A 222 -19.99 -3.49 1.18
N GLU A 223 -19.53 -2.31 0.75
CA GLU A 223 -19.99 -1.62 -0.46
C GLU A 223 -19.80 -2.46 -1.73
N ARG A 224 -18.77 -3.31 -1.76
CA ARG A 224 -18.47 -4.22 -2.87
C ARG A 224 -19.10 -5.61 -2.74
N GLY A 225 -19.89 -5.88 -1.69
CA GLY A 225 -20.49 -7.20 -1.45
C GLY A 225 -19.46 -8.30 -1.13
N ARG A 226 -18.28 -7.92 -0.62
CA ARG A 226 -17.17 -8.82 -0.28
C ARG A 226 -17.03 -9.08 1.22
N TYR A 227 -17.89 -8.48 2.04
CA TYR A 227 -17.90 -8.68 3.48
C TYR A 227 -18.98 -9.70 3.87
N GLU A 228 -18.56 -10.84 4.41
CA GLU A 228 -19.47 -11.87 4.91
C GLU A 228 -19.35 -11.97 6.45
N PRO A 229 -20.40 -11.60 7.21
CA PRO A 229 -20.37 -11.66 8.66
C PRO A 229 -20.45 -13.11 9.15
N LEU A 230 -19.85 -13.38 10.32
CA LEU A 230 -19.91 -14.71 10.93
C LEU A 230 -21.36 -15.19 11.12
N THR A 231 -22.30 -14.31 11.45
CA THR A 231 -23.73 -14.66 11.61
C THR A 231 -24.34 -15.28 10.36
N ASP A 232 -23.96 -14.82 9.17
CA ASP A 232 -24.47 -15.40 7.92
C ASP A 232 -23.79 -16.74 7.60
N LYS A 233 -22.50 -16.89 7.95
CA LYS A 233 -21.80 -18.18 7.87
C LYS A 233 -22.40 -19.23 8.81
N LEU A 234 -22.77 -18.83 10.03
CA LEU A 234 -23.44 -19.69 11.01
C LEU A 234 -24.83 -20.12 10.53
N ARG A 235 -25.59 -19.23 9.86
CA ARG A 235 -26.88 -19.59 9.26
C ARG A 235 -26.72 -20.66 8.16
N GLN A 236 -25.65 -20.59 7.37
CA GLN A 236 -25.33 -21.57 6.33
C GLN A 236 -24.78 -22.88 6.92
N THR A 237 -24.01 -22.80 8.00
CA THR A 237 -23.37 -23.94 8.67
C THR A 237 -23.62 -23.87 10.19
N PRO A 238 -24.80 -24.30 10.68
CA PRO A 238 -25.16 -24.18 12.11
C PRO A 238 -24.19 -24.88 13.05
N GLU A 239 -23.56 -25.98 12.61
CA GLU A 239 -22.54 -26.69 13.39
C GLU A 239 -21.32 -25.82 13.76
N ALA A 240 -21.05 -24.76 12.99
CA ALA A 240 -19.98 -23.81 13.30
C ALA A 240 -20.27 -22.98 14.57
N GLU A 241 -21.49 -22.98 15.11
CA GLU A 241 -21.80 -22.37 16.41
C GLU A 241 -20.98 -23.01 17.54
N LYS A 242 -20.58 -24.28 17.37
CA LYS A 242 -19.69 -24.99 18.31
C LYS A 242 -18.31 -24.35 18.42
N LEU A 243 -17.90 -23.50 17.47
CA LEU A 243 -16.62 -22.78 17.54
C LEU A 243 -16.65 -21.63 18.55
N LEU A 244 -17.84 -21.14 18.93
CA LEU A 244 -17.98 -20.02 19.85
C LEU A 244 -17.58 -20.45 21.26
N GLY A 245 -16.48 -19.88 21.77
CA GLY A 245 -15.95 -20.20 23.09
C GLY A 245 -15.24 -21.56 23.20
N ALA A 246 -15.05 -22.27 22.08
CA ALA A 246 -14.31 -23.51 22.07
C ALA A 246 -12.81 -23.29 22.32
N SER A 247 -12.22 -24.09 23.20
CA SER A 247 -10.77 -24.20 23.31
C SER A 247 -10.22 -24.84 22.03
N HIS A 248 -9.31 -24.15 21.35
CA HIS A 248 -8.60 -24.70 20.20
C HIS A 248 -7.34 -25.45 20.66
N VAL A 249 -7.28 -26.75 20.42
CA VAL A 249 -6.15 -27.60 20.79
C VAL A 249 -5.50 -28.15 19.53
N TYR A 250 -4.26 -27.75 19.25
CA TYR A 250 -3.40 -28.42 18.29
C TYR A 250 -2.65 -29.54 19.01
N LEU A 251 -2.93 -30.79 18.65
CA LEU A 251 -2.14 -31.94 19.08
C LEU A 251 -1.08 -32.20 18.03
N TRP A 252 0.18 -32.10 18.43
CA TRP A 252 1.32 -32.52 17.62
C TRP A 252 1.88 -33.83 18.18
N GLY A 253 2.02 -34.81 17.30
CA GLY A 253 2.71 -36.07 17.51
C GLY A 253 3.47 -36.44 16.25
N ASN A 254 4.39 -37.40 16.36
CA ASN A 254 5.20 -37.88 15.23
C ASN A 254 4.36 -38.78 14.31
N ASP A 255 3.45 -38.21 13.50
CA ASP A 255 2.65 -38.93 12.50
C ASP A 255 2.03 -40.25 13.02
N LEU A 256 1.71 -41.19 12.13
CA LEU A 256 1.29 -42.55 12.45
C LEU A 256 2.42 -43.43 13.05
N LEU A 257 3.68 -42.98 12.98
CA LEU A 257 4.86 -43.78 13.30
C LEU A 257 6.02 -42.86 13.75
N ALA A 258 6.33 -42.91 15.05
CA ALA A 258 7.50 -42.26 15.62
C ALA A 258 8.76 -43.12 15.46
N PRO A 259 9.98 -42.54 15.54
CA PRO A 259 11.21 -43.33 15.55
C PRO A 259 11.22 -44.43 16.61
N GLU A 260 10.59 -44.18 17.76
CA GLU A 260 10.46 -45.13 18.87
C GLU A 260 9.50 -46.30 18.55
N ASP A 261 8.59 -46.12 17.59
CA ASP A 261 7.69 -47.18 17.12
C ASP A 261 8.41 -48.17 16.19
N VAL A 262 9.57 -47.78 15.62
CA VAL A 262 10.36 -48.62 14.72
C VAL A 262 11.36 -49.47 15.51
N ARG A 263 10.95 -50.72 15.76
CA ARG A 263 11.79 -51.71 16.45
C ARG A 263 12.90 -52.29 15.58
N ASP A 264 12.76 -52.22 14.25
CA ASP A 264 13.70 -52.79 13.28
C ASP A 264 13.73 -51.93 12.00
N TRP A 265 14.69 -51.00 11.97
CA TRP A 265 14.91 -50.09 10.85
C TRP A 265 15.29 -50.81 9.54
N PRO A 266 16.21 -51.78 9.54
CA PRO A 266 16.49 -52.59 8.35
C PRO A 266 15.24 -53.28 7.76
N LEU A 267 14.39 -53.87 8.59
CA LEU A 267 13.17 -54.55 8.13
C LEU A 267 12.16 -53.59 7.52
N LEU A 268 11.95 -52.42 8.16
CA LEU A 268 11.06 -51.39 7.63
C LEU A 268 11.53 -50.92 6.24
N LEU A 269 12.83 -50.63 6.08
CA LEU A 269 13.42 -50.25 4.79
C LEU A 269 13.25 -51.34 3.73
N LYS A 270 13.43 -52.62 4.11
CA LYS A 270 13.21 -53.75 3.20
C LYS A 270 11.75 -53.85 2.74
N ARG A 271 10.78 -53.62 3.65
CA ARG A 271 9.34 -53.64 3.34
C ARG A 271 8.93 -52.49 2.42
N LEU A 272 9.39 -51.27 2.70
CA LEU A 272 9.10 -50.10 1.88
C LEU A 272 9.70 -50.20 0.47
N ARG A 273 10.90 -50.78 0.34
CA ARG A 273 11.54 -51.02 -0.96
C ARG A 273 10.97 -52.23 -1.72
N GLY A 274 10.30 -53.14 -1.02
CA GLY A 274 9.69 -54.35 -1.58
C GLY A 274 8.27 -54.13 -2.11
N HIS A 275 7.61 -53.04 -1.71
CA HIS A 275 6.39 -52.57 -2.36
C HIS A 275 6.79 -51.69 -3.55
N ALA A 276 6.74 -52.25 -4.77
CA ALA A 276 6.59 -51.42 -5.95
C ALA A 276 5.22 -50.73 -5.85
N LEU A 277 5.20 -49.41 -5.97
CA LEU A 277 3.99 -48.66 -6.28
C LEU A 277 3.57 -48.95 -7.72
#